data_AF-A0A1A2CKT2-F1
#
_entry.id   AF-A0A1A2CKT2-F1
#
_cell.length_a   1.000
_cell.length_b   1.000
_cell.length_c   1.000
_cell.angle_alpha   90.00
_cell.angle_beta   90.00
_cell.angle_gamma   90.00
#
_symmetry.space_group_name_H-M   'P 1'
#
loop_
_entity.id
_entity.type
_entity.pdbx_description
1 polymer ?
#
loop_
_entity_poly.entity_id
_entity_poly.type
_entity_poly.pdbx_seq_one_letter_code
_entity_poly.pdbx_strand_id
1 'polypeptide(L)'
;MFGIGSRRLERKLRQHGKPAMAMVLSTRRKISGLYQTSDPFYQTPPTEATRALWTMTVRVQPDGETPFEASLEAWLWEADRPRMDWLVPVLYDPSDHRKVVFDHSAEARNAANQATFDRRERWMQEQANPLDRLTELMQLRDSGVLSNSDYEAQKRKLLGQ
;
A
#
# COMPACT_ATOMS: atom_id res chain seq x y z
N MET A 1 21.30 19.67 4.50
CA MET A 1 21.94 18.71 3.58
C MET A 1 21.29 17.32 3.74
N PHE A 2 19.97 17.19 3.55
CA PHE A 2 19.19 16.01 3.96
C PHE A 2 18.54 15.33 2.73
N GLY A 3 19.15 14.23 2.26
CA GLY A 3 18.72 13.52 1.04
C GLY A 3 19.83 12.66 0.38
N ILE A 4 21.06 12.74 0.87
CA ILE A 4 22.21 11.95 0.39
C ILE A 4 22.23 10.55 1.03
N GLY A 5 21.80 10.44 2.30
CA GLY A 5 21.79 9.17 3.04
C GLY A 5 20.87 8.12 2.43
N SER A 6 19.63 8.49 2.07
CA SER A 6 18.67 7.57 1.46
C SER A 6 19.10 7.10 0.08
N ARG A 7 19.61 7.98 -0.79
CA ARG A 7 20.11 7.59 -2.13
C ARG A 7 21.34 6.67 -2.05
N ARG A 8 22.26 6.93 -1.11
CA ARG A 8 23.42 6.07 -0.90
C ARG A 8 23.01 4.68 -0.42
N LEU A 9 22.04 4.63 0.51
CA LEU A 9 21.50 3.38 1.03
C LEU A 9 20.76 2.61 -0.07
N GLU A 10 19.91 3.28 -0.87
CA GLU A 10 19.22 2.68 -2.02
C GLU A 10 20.21 2.06 -3.00
N ARG A 11 21.26 2.78 -3.40
CA ARG A 11 22.28 2.22 -4.30
C ARG A 11 22.96 0.98 -3.71
N LYS A 12 23.22 0.96 -2.40
CA LYS A 12 23.81 -0.21 -1.72
C LYS A 12 22.83 -1.38 -1.68
N LEU A 13 21.57 -1.12 -1.34
CA LEU A 13 20.52 -2.14 -1.27
C LEU A 13 20.10 -2.65 -2.64
N ARG A 14 20.30 -1.89 -3.73
CA ARG A 14 20.17 -2.41 -5.09
C ARG A 14 21.21 -3.47 -5.44
N GLN A 15 22.40 -3.38 -4.86
CA GLN A 15 23.50 -4.33 -5.13
C GLN A 15 23.45 -5.54 -4.21
N HIS A 16 23.03 -5.36 -2.95
CA HIS A 16 23.16 -6.38 -1.90
C HIS A 16 21.90 -6.62 -1.07
N GLY A 17 20.88 -5.77 -1.23
CA GLY A 17 19.60 -5.92 -0.54
C GLY A 17 18.66 -6.84 -1.29
N LYS A 18 17.50 -7.07 -0.71
CA LYS A 18 16.40 -7.82 -1.31
C LYS A 18 15.20 -6.92 -1.57
N PRO A 19 14.51 -7.08 -2.71
CA PRO A 19 13.22 -6.44 -2.93
C PRO A 19 12.14 -7.11 -2.07
N ALA A 20 11.18 -6.33 -1.60
CA ALA A 20 9.98 -6.82 -0.94
C ALA A 20 8.81 -5.84 -1.16
N MET A 21 7.59 -6.35 -0.98
CA MET A 21 6.43 -5.48 -0.86
C MET A 21 6.26 -5.07 0.60
N ALA A 22 5.86 -3.84 0.83
CA ALA A 22 5.55 -3.35 2.16
C ALA A 22 4.18 -2.68 2.19
N MET A 23 3.38 -2.99 3.20
CA MET A 23 2.09 -2.35 3.42
C MET A 23 2.27 -1.08 4.22
N VAL A 24 1.71 0.02 3.76
CA VAL A 24 1.80 1.32 4.42
C VAL A 24 0.85 1.35 5.61
N LEU A 25 1.42 1.49 6.82
CA LEU A 25 0.65 1.60 8.07
C LEU A 25 0.34 3.06 8.39
N SER A 26 1.29 3.96 8.11
CA SER A 26 1.07 5.39 8.27
C SER A 26 2.01 6.20 7.38
N THR A 27 1.57 7.41 7.04
CA THR A 27 2.36 8.38 6.28
C THR A 27 2.29 9.75 6.94
N ARG A 28 3.44 10.41 7.09
CA ARG A 28 3.52 11.76 7.61
C ARG A 28 4.46 12.59 6.74
N ARG A 29 4.03 13.79 6.37
CA ARG A 29 4.92 14.76 5.73
C ARG A 29 5.88 15.34 6.76
N LYS A 30 7.18 15.14 6.55
CA LYS A 30 8.25 15.66 7.40
C LYS A 30 8.74 17.03 6.93
N ILE A 31 8.90 17.20 5.62
CA ILE A 31 9.28 18.47 5.00
C ILE A 31 8.31 18.73 3.85
N SER A 32 7.66 19.90 3.84
CA SER A 32 6.90 20.35 2.68
C SER A 32 7.88 20.73 1.56
N GLY A 33 7.58 20.32 0.33
CA GLY A 33 8.28 20.86 -0.83
C GLY A 33 8.19 22.39 -0.83
N LEU A 34 9.29 23.07 -1.16
CA LEU A 34 9.26 24.50 -1.44
C LEU A 34 8.53 24.70 -2.76
N TYR A 35 7.52 25.55 -2.77
CA TYR A 35 7.01 26.12 -4.01
C TYR A 35 8.16 26.86 -4.70
N GLN A 36 8.62 26.39 -5.86
CA GLN A 36 9.52 27.18 -6.68
C GLN A 36 8.67 28.18 -7.44
N THR A 37 8.85 29.47 -7.13
CA THR A 37 8.35 30.55 -7.98
C THR A 37 9.53 31.05 -8.81
N SER A 38 9.38 31.03 -10.14
CA SER A 38 10.30 31.72 -11.05
C SER A 38 10.05 33.24 -11.08
N ASP A 39 8.99 33.70 -10.42
CA ASP A 39 8.61 35.09 -10.28
C ASP A 39 9.26 35.70 -9.02
N PRO A 40 10.20 36.66 -9.17
CA PRO A 40 10.84 37.35 -8.04
C PRO A 40 9.87 38.14 -7.16
N PHE A 41 8.68 38.44 -7.67
CA PHE A 41 7.70 39.32 -7.05
C PHE A 41 6.50 38.58 -6.46
N TYR A 42 6.49 37.25 -6.48
CA TYR A 42 5.41 36.41 -5.90
C TYR A 42 4.00 36.76 -6.39
N GLN A 43 3.87 37.30 -7.61
CA GLN A 43 2.57 37.68 -8.18
C GLN A 43 1.88 36.49 -8.86
N THR A 44 2.67 35.48 -9.24
CA THR A 44 2.17 34.25 -9.84
C THR A 44 2.05 33.15 -8.78
N PRO A 45 0.91 32.41 -8.71
CA PRO A 45 0.84 31.20 -7.91
C PRO A 45 1.97 30.26 -8.32
N PRO A 46 2.69 29.66 -7.37
CA PRO A 46 3.82 28.82 -7.69
C PRO A 46 3.37 27.63 -8.56
N THR A 47 4.01 27.50 -9.71
CA THR A 47 3.62 26.58 -10.78
C THR A 47 4.26 25.20 -10.66
N GLU A 48 5.36 25.06 -9.91
CA GLU A 48 6.05 23.78 -9.73
C GLU A 48 5.91 23.25 -8.30
N ALA A 49 5.11 22.19 -8.16
CA ALA A 49 5.10 21.38 -6.96
C ALA A 49 6.49 20.75 -6.82
N THR A 50 7.22 20.96 -5.73
CA THR A 50 8.45 20.17 -5.50
C THR A 50 8.13 18.92 -4.69
N ARG A 51 9.01 17.92 -4.76
CA ARG A 51 8.89 16.72 -3.92
C ARG A 51 8.92 17.13 -2.45
N ALA A 52 8.07 16.49 -1.65
CA ALA A 52 8.08 16.60 -0.20
C ALA A 52 8.81 15.39 0.40
N LEU A 53 9.40 15.57 1.58
CA LEU A 53 9.96 14.44 2.33
C LEU A 53 8.86 13.80 3.16
N TRP A 54 8.58 12.53 2.88
CA TRP A 54 7.60 11.73 3.60
C TRP A 54 8.31 10.74 4.50
N THR A 55 7.85 10.64 5.74
CA THR A 55 8.17 9.55 6.66
C THR A 55 7.01 8.57 6.64
N MET A 56 7.32 7.29 6.44
CA MET A 56 6.32 6.23 6.38
C MET A 56 6.68 5.15 7.38
N THR A 57 5.67 4.62 8.06
CA THR A 57 5.79 3.34 8.78
C THR A 57 5.16 2.29 7.89
N VAL A 58 5.93 1.25 7.59
CA VAL A 58 5.53 0.19 6.68
C VAL A 58 5.73 -1.17 7.34
N ARG A 59 4.86 -2.12 7.00
CA ARG A 59 5.03 -3.53 7.31
C ARG A 59 5.59 -4.23 6.09
N VAL A 60 6.88 -4.55 6.13
CA VAL A 60 7.57 -5.28 5.06
C VAL A 60 7.15 -6.75 5.11
N GLN A 61 6.83 -7.31 3.95
CA GLN A 61 6.49 -8.71 3.76
C GLN A 61 7.49 -9.32 2.77
N PRO A 62 8.63 -9.83 3.26
CA PRO A 62 9.60 -10.48 2.40
C PRO A 62 9.19 -11.91 2.08
N ASP A 63 9.57 -12.39 0.91
CA ASP A 63 9.26 -13.75 0.48
C ASP A 63 10.02 -14.77 1.33
N GLY A 64 9.28 -15.59 2.08
CA GLY A 64 9.84 -16.66 2.92
C GLY A 64 10.41 -16.21 4.27
N GLU A 65 10.27 -14.93 4.63
CA GLU A 65 10.72 -14.39 5.93
C GLU A 65 9.53 -13.86 6.74
N THR A 66 9.70 -13.73 8.06
CA THR A 66 8.64 -13.17 8.91
C THR A 66 8.43 -11.68 8.61
N PRO A 67 7.18 -11.21 8.42
CA PRO A 67 6.91 -9.81 8.23
C PRO A 67 7.40 -8.97 9.42
N PHE A 68 7.95 -7.79 9.12
CA PHE A 68 8.46 -6.88 10.14
C PHE A 68 8.04 -5.44 9.86
N GLU A 69 8.04 -4.60 10.89
CA GLU A 69 7.75 -3.18 10.74
C GLU A 69 9.04 -2.37 10.63
N ALA A 70 9.04 -1.39 9.73
CA ALA A 70 10.16 -0.48 9.53
C ALA A 70 9.66 0.95 9.26
N SER A 71 10.50 1.92 9.59
CA SER A 71 10.29 3.31 9.20
C SER A 71 11.26 3.68 8.10
N LEU A 72 10.76 4.35 7.06
CA LEU A 72 11.57 4.81 5.95
C LEU A 72 11.17 6.23 5.53
N GLU A 73 12.12 6.92 4.89
CA GLU A 73 11.92 8.27 4.39
C GLU A 73 12.11 8.30 2.87
N ALA A 74 11.19 8.95 2.16
CA ALA A 74 11.23 9.06 0.70
C ALA A 74 10.83 10.47 0.24
N TRP A 75 11.53 10.95 -0.79
CA TRP A 75 11.17 12.20 -1.47
C TRP A 75 10.16 11.88 -2.58
N LEU A 76 8.88 12.19 -2.32
CA LEU A 76 7.78 11.87 -3.22
C LEU A 76 7.03 13.13 -3.61
N TRP A 77 6.48 13.12 -4.82
CA TRP A 77 5.49 14.11 -5.25
C TRP A 77 4.22 13.95 -4.41
N GLU A 78 3.45 15.02 -4.21
CA GLU A 78 2.18 14.92 -3.47
C GLU A 78 1.20 13.96 -4.17
N ALA A 79 1.22 13.92 -5.51
CA ALA A 79 0.44 12.96 -6.30
C ALA A 79 0.87 11.50 -6.10
N ASP A 80 2.15 11.28 -5.77
CA ASP A 80 2.74 9.96 -5.54
C ASP A 80 2.64 9.51 -4.08
N ARG A 81 1.96 10.28 -3.22
CA ARG A 81 1.84 9.98 -1.80
C ARG A 81 1.12 8.64 -1.59
N PRO A 82 1.79 7.64 -1.00
CA PRO A 82 1.16 6.37 -0.68
C PRO A 82 0.06 6.57 0.35
N ARG A 83 -1.06 5.89 0.18
CA ARG A 83 -2.14 5.89 1.16
C ARG A 83 -1.92 4.80 2.20
N MET A 84 -2.60 4.91 3.33
CA MET A 84 -2.69 3.80 4.28
C MET A 84 -3.25 2.56 3.57
N ASP A 85 -2.76 1.39 3.97
CA ASP A 85 -3.07 0.06 3.43
C ASP A 85 -2.64 -0.20 1.97
N TRP A 86 -1.99 0.76 1.32
CA TRP A 86 -1.37 0.53 0.01
C TRP A 86 -0.10 -0.29 0.11
N LEU A 87 0.22 -1.03 -0.95
CA LEU A 87 1.51 -1.70 -1.10
C LEU A 87 2.50 -0.75 -1.77
N VAL A 88 3.71 -0.70 -1.22
CA VAL A 88 4.83 0.06 -1.78
C VAL A 88 6.03 -0.87 -1.97
N PRO A 89 6.84 -0.65 -3.02
CA PRO A 89 8.04 -1.44 -3.23
C PRO A 89 9.14 -0.92 -2.32
N VAL A 90 9.83 -1.84 -1.64
CA VAL A 90 10.97 -1.51 -0.80
C VAL A 90 12.15 -2.40 -1.09
N LEU A 91 13.34 -1.89 -0.79
CA LEU A 91 14.55 -2.69 -0.68
C LEU A 91 14.94 -2.74 0.79
N TYR A 92 15.32 -3.92 1.27
CA TYR A 92 15.77 -4.09 2.65
C TYR A 92 17.08 -4.88 2.73
N ASP A 93 17.81 -4.69 3.82
CA ASP A 93 18.97 -5.51 4.18
C ASP A 93 18.48 -6.74 4.98
N PRO A 94 18.61 -7.98 4.50
CA PRO A 94 18.19 -9.16 5.24
C PRO A 94 19.01 -9.39 6.51
N SER A 95 20.21 -8.80 6.61
CA SER A 95 21.02 -8.86 7.83
C SER A 95 20.65 -7.75 8.83
N ASP A 96 19.92 -6.71 8.39
CA ASP A 96 19.54 -5.57 9.21
C ASP A 96 18.20 -4.97 8.76
N HIS A 97 17.11 -5.47 9.33
CA HIS A 97 15.72 -5.05 9.03
C HIS A 97 15.43 -3.57 9.32
N ARG A 98 16.36 -2.81 9.90
CA ARG A 98 16.24 -1.35 10.07
C ARG A 98 16.63 -0.60 8.79
N LYS A 99 17.39 -1.24 7.90
CA LYS A 99 17.81 -0.64 6.62
C LYS A 99 16.78 -0.96 5.55
N VAL A 100 15.75 -0.13 5.50
CA VAL A 100 14.70 -0.21 4.48
C VAL A 100 14.63 1.10 3.72
N VAL A 101 14.48 1.03 2.41
CA VAL A 101 14.32 2.19 1.53
C VAL A 101 13.22 1.93 0.51
N PHE A 102 12.57 3.00 0.07
CA PHE A 102 11.65 2.95 -1.04
C PHE A 102 12.40 2.64 -2.34
N ASP A 103 11.91 1.68 -3.14
CA ASP A 103 12.47 1.44 -4.47
C ASP A 103 11.85 2.40 -5.49
N HIS A 104 12.67 3.32 -6.02
CA HIS A 104 12.23 4.27 -7.04
C HIS A 104 12.19 3.68 -8.46
N SER A 105 12.48 2.39 -8.65
CA SER A 105 12.38 1.74 -9.97
C SER A 105 10.94 1.81 -10.50
N ALA A 106 10.80 2.13 -11.79
CA ALA A 106 9.49 2.15 -12.44
C ALA A 106 8.83 0.76 -12.42
N GLU A 107 9.62 -0.29 -12.61
CA GLU A 107 9.18 -1.68 -12.57
C GLU A 107 8.59 -2.06 -11.21
N ALA A 108 9.31 -1.84 -10.11
CA ALA A 108 8.80 -2.18 -8.78
C ALA A 108 7.59 -1.31 -8.39
N ARG A 109 7.56 -0.03 -8.79
CA ARG A 109 6.39 0.83 -8.58
C ARG A 109 5.16 0.33 -9.33
N ASN A 110 5.32 -0.10 -10.58
CA ASN A 110 4.22 -0.66 -11.37
C ASN A 110 3.71 -1.97 -10.75
N ALA A 111 4.62 -2.85 -10.32
CA ALA A 111 4.26 -4.09 -9.63
C ALA A 111 3.50 -3.83 -8.31
N ALA A 112 3.94 -2.86 -7.52
CA ALA A 112 3.28 -2.49 -6.27
C ALA A 112 1.88 -1.88 -6.49
N ASN A 113 1.74 -1.06 -7.55
CA ASN A 113 0.45 -0.52 -7.96
C ASN A 113 -0.51 -1.65 -8.36
N GLN A 114 -0.06 -2.56 -9.23
CA GLN A 114 -0.85 -3.74 -9.64
C GLN A 114 -1.26 -4.58 -8.42
N ALA A 115 -0.31 -4.93 -7.55
CA ALA A 115 -0.60 -5.69 -6.33
C ALA A 115 -1.60 -4.99 -5.41
N THR A 116 -1.55 -3.65 -5.32
CA THR A 116 -2.53 -2.86 -4.56
C THR A 116 -3.92 -2.96 -5.17
N PHE A 117 -4.03 -2.85 -6.49
CA PHE A 117 -5.31 -3.00 -7.20
C PHE A 117 -5.86 -4.41 -7.08
N ASP A 118 -5.05 -5.44 -7.32
CA ASP A 118 -5.45 -6.85 -7.23
C ASP A 118 -5.95 -7.18 -5.82
N ARG A 119 -5.26 -6.69 -4.79
CA ARG A 119 -5.68 -6.90 -3.40
C ARG A 119 -7.03 -6.26 -3.11
N ARG A 120 -7.22 -5.03 -3.60
CA ARG A 120 -8.49 -4.31 -3.44
C ARG A 120 -9.61 -5.01 -4.19
N GLU A 121 -9.34 -5.49 -5.39
CA GLU A 121 -10.31 -6.24 -6.19
C GLU A 121 -10.71 -7.53 -5.48
N ARG A 122 -9.74 -8.32 -4.97
CA ARG A 122 -10.02 -9.51 -4.16
C ARG A 122 -10.90 -9.18 -2.96
N TRP A 123 -10.59 -8.11 -2.23
CA TRP A 123 -11.43 -7.67 -1.11
C TRP A 123 -12.84 -7.29 -1.55
N MET A 124 -13.00 -6.62 -2.69
CA MET A 124 -14.33 -6.30 -3.23
C MET A 124 -15.08 -7.54 -3.71
N GLN A 125 -14.41 -8.51 -4.33
CA GLN A 125 -15.01 -9.79 -4.70
C GLN A 125 -15.40 -10.61 -3.46
N GLU A 126 -14.59 -10.62 -2.42
CA GLU A 126 -14.91 -11.23 -1.13
C GLU A 126 -16.06 -10.54 -0.41
N GLN A 127 -16.30 -9.25 -0.65
CA GLN A 127 -17.45 -8.49 -0.13
C GLN A 127 -18.72 -8.66 -0.98
N ALA A 128 -18.57 -8.83 -2.30
CA ALA A 128 -19.68 -9.08 -3.21
C ALA A 128 -20.23 -10.52 -3.09
N ASN A 129 -19.33 -11.51 -2.98
CA ASN A 129 -19.67 -12.93 -2.80
C ASN A 129 -20.67 -13.21 -1.65
N PRO A 130 -20.64 -12.54 -0.49
CA PRO A 130 -21.63 -12.68 0.58
C PRO A 130 -23.07 -12.43 0.12
N LEU A 131 -23.31 -11.39 -0.69
CA LEU A 131 -24.65 -11.07 -1.21
C LEU A 131 -25.08 -12.08 -2.27
N ASP A 132 -24.15 -12.50 -3.12
CA ASP A 132 -24.42 -13.52 -4.15
C ASP A 132 -24.75 -14.88 -3.50
N ARG A 133 -23.99 -15.28 -2.46
CA ARG A 133 -24.29 -16.49 -1.67
C ARG A 133 -25.63 -16.40 -0.96
N LEU A 134 -26.01 -15.24 -0.42
CA LEU A 134 -27.34 -15.07 0.17
C LEU A 134 -28.45 -15.22 -0.88
N THR A 135 -28.23 -14.69 -2.09
CA THR A 135 -29.15 -14.85 -3.22
C THR A 135 -29.30 -16.33 -3.61
N GLU A 136 -28.21 -17.06 -3.73
CA GLU A 136 -28.23 -18.51 -4.00
C GLU A 136 -28.98 -19.29 -2.92
N LEU A 137 -28.75 -18.96 -1.64
CA LEU A 137 -29.46 -19.59 -0.52
C LEU A 137 -30.97 -19.32 -0.56
N MET A 138 -31.38 -18.12 -0.96
CA MET A 138 -32.79 -17.80 -1.16
C MET A 138 -33.39 -18.65 -2.29
N GLN A 139 -32.70 -18.80 -3.42
CA GLN A 139 -33.16 -19.62 -4.54
C GLN A 139 -33.27 -21.11 -4.18
N LEU A 140 -32.33 -21.64 -3.39
CA LEU A 140 -32.37 -23.02 -2.90
C LEU A 140 -33.51 -23.27 -1.90
N ARG A 141 -33.83 -22.28 -1.08
CA ARG A 141 -35.01 -22.31 -0.21
C ARG A 141 -36.30 -22.26 -1.03
N ASP A 142 -36.38 -21.36 -2.00
CA ASP A 142 -37.59 -21.15 -2.81
C ASP A 142 -37.86 -22.32 -3.76
N SER A 143 -36.82 -23.05 -4.18
CA SER A 143 -36.93 -24.32 -4.92
C SER A 143 -37.24 -25.53 -4.03
N GLY A 144 -37.33 -25.35 -2.71
CA GLY A 144 -37.64 -26.40 -1.74
C GLY A 144 -36.49 -27.37 -1.46
N VAL A 145 -35.29 -27.12 -1.99
CA VAL A 145 -34.09 -27.93 -1.76
C VAL A 145 -33.52 -27.68 -0.36
N LEU A 146 -33.70 -26.47 0.16
CA LEU A 146 -33.23 -26.06 1.49
C LEU A 146 -34.42 -25.78 2.41
N SER A 147 -34.41 -26.33 3.62
CA SER A 147 -35.44 -26.01 4.62
C SER A 147 -35.24 -24.60 5.17
N ASN A 148 -36.31 -23.97 5.67
CA ASN A 148 -36.22 -22.64 6.28
C ASN A 148 -35.25 -22.60 7.48
N SER A 149 -35.15 -23.68 8.26
CA SER A 149 -34.20 -23.76 9.38
C SER A 149 -32.75 -23.83 8.90
N ASP A 150 -32.49 -24.54 7.81
CA ASP A 150 -31.14 -24.65 7.24
C ASP A 150 -30.71 -23.34 6.57
N TYR A 151 -31.65 -22.65 5.92
CA TYR A 151 -31.45 -21.31 5.37
C TYR A 151 -31.04 -20.31 6.46
N GLU A 152 -31.79 -20.24 7.55
CA GLU A 152 -31.51 -19.31 8.65
C GLU A 152 -30.17 -19.62 9.34
N ALA A 153 -29.83 -20.90 9.50
CA ALA A 153 -28.53 -21.31 10.05
C ALA A 153 -27.35 -20.89 9.15
N GLN A 154 -27.48 -21.08 7.83
CA GLN A 154 -26.44 -20.70 6.87
C GLN A 154 -26.32 -19.18 6.70
N LYS A 155 -27.44 -18.46 6.74
CA LYS A 155 -27.46 -16.99 6.74
C LYS A 155 -26.78 -16.41 7.98
N ARG A 156 -27.04 -16.93 9.18
CA ARG A 156 -26.35 -16.51 10.42
C ARG A 156 -24.85 -16.74 10.34
N LYS A 157 -24.45 -17.90 9.83
CA LYS A 157 -23.03 -18.24 9.60
C LYS A 157 -22.35 -17.30 8.61
N LEU A 158 -23.03 -16.89 7.54
CA LEU A 158 -22.51 -15.92 6.55
C LEU A 158 -22.40 -14.49 7.09
N LEU A 159 -23.30 -14.10 8.00
CA LEU A 159 -23.33 -12.76 8.61
C LEU A 159 -22.50 -12.66 9.91
N GLY A 160 -21.94 -13.78 10.38
CA GLY A 160 -21.10 -13.83 11.59
C GLY A 160 -21.86 -13.57 12.90
N GLN A 161 -23.14 -13.94 12.96
CA GLN A 161 -24.03 -13.78 14.12
C GLN A 161 -24.34 -15.10 14.82
#